data_AF-W4LR76-F1
#
_entry.id   AF-W4LR76-F1
#
_cell.length_a   1.000
_cell.length_b   1.000
_cell.length_c   1.000
_cell.angle_alpha   90.00
_cell.angle_beta   90.00
_cell.angle_gamma   90.00
#
_symmetry.space_group_name_H-M   'P 1'
#
loop_
_entity.id
_entity.type
_entity.pdbx_description
1 polymer ?
#
loop_
_entity_poly.entity_id
_entity_poly.type
_entity_poly.pdbx_seq_one_letter_code
_entity_poly.pdbx_strand_id
1 'polypeptide(L)'
;MATIAMTTVSEARAIANEWLMSHLPDRFASGVPECDQTRSEWRIPVWLSYPQLPPLGPVGELMVEALNGKVTSHTSIDDMKNRALKLYEHHCEQIEAPLL
;
A
#
# COMPACT_ATOMS: atom_id res chain seq x y z
N MET A 1 21.17 13.02 16.43
CA MET A 1 20.78 12.83 15.02
C MET A 1 19.47 13.58 14.84
N ALA A 2 19.37 14.46 13.85
CA ALA A 2 18.12 15.19 13.60
C ALA A 2 17.13 14.24 12.94
N THR A 3 16.01 13.98 13.60
CA THR A 3 14.91 13.21 13.02
C THR A 3 14.22 14.11 12.01
N ILE A 4 14.39 13.83 10.72
CA ILE A 4 13.70 14.58 9.66
C ILE A 4 12.28 14.03 9.60
N ALA A 5 11.30 14.86 9.97
CA ALA A 5 9.90 14.50 9.84
C ALA A 5 9.54 14.34 8.36
N MET A 6 8.78 13.29 8.08
CA MET A 6 8.15 13.04 6.79
C MET A 6 7.05 14.07 6.56
N THR A 7 7.26 14.94 5.57
CA THR A 7 6.39 16.08 5.31
C THR A 7 5.61 15.96 4.01
N THR A 8 5.95 14.98 3.16
CA THR A 8 5.37 14.87 1.82
C THR A 8 4.67 13.53 1.58
N VAL A 9 3.66 13.58 0.70
CA VAL A 9 2.97 12.39 0.18
C VAL A 9 3.96 11.43 -0.48
N SER A 10 4.97 11.94 -1.19
CA SER A 10 5.95 11.11 -1.90
C SER A 10 6.86 10.33 -0.95
N GLU A 11 7.30 10.94 0.16
CA GLU A 11 8.08 10.25 1.19
C GLU A 11 7.27 9.14 1.85
N ALA A 12 6.03 9.44 2.24
CA ALA A 12 5.12 8.45 2.83
C ALA A 12 4.90 7.26 1.90
N ARG A 13 4.72 7.55 0.61
CA ARG A 13 4.57 6.54 -0.43
C ARG A 13 5.83 5.68 -0.59
N ALA A 14 7.02 6.29 -0.57
CA ALA A 14 8.28 5.57 -0.71
C ALA A 14 8.47 4.57 0.44
N ILE A 15 8.22 4.99 1.69
CA ILE A 15 8.33 4.14 2.87
C ILE A 15 7.31 2.99 2.82
N ALA A 16 6.07 3.27 2.43
CA ALA A 16 5.06 2.23 2.26
C ALA A 16 5.47 1.19 1.22
N ASN A 17 6.00 1.60 0.07
CA ASN A 17 6.46 0.67 -0.95
C ASN A 17 7.69 -0.13 -0.48
N GLU A 18 8.62 0.46 0.26
CA GLU A 18 9.75 -0.26 0.86
C GLU A 18 9.26 -1.36 1.82
N TRP A 19 8.29 -1.04 2.67
CA TRP A 19 7.68 -2.02 3.55
C TRP A 19 6.96 -3.12 2.76
N LEU A 20 6.18 -2.77 1.74
CA LEU A 20 5.48 -3.72 0.88
C LEU A 20 6.45 -4.65 0.14
N MET A 21 7.56 -4.15 -0.40
CA MET A 21 8.57 -4.99 -1.05
C MET A 21 9.16 -6.05 -0.09
N SER A 22 9.22 -5.74 1.21
CA SER A 22 9.75 -6.66 2.22
C SER A 22 8.75 -7.72 2.70
N HIS A 23 7.44 -7.48 2.57
CA HIS A 23 6.39 -8.33 3.16
C HIS A 23 5.38 -8.90 2.13
N LEU A 24 5.16 -8.18 1.04
CA LEU A 24 4.20 -8.45 -0.04
C LEU A 24 4.81 -8.04 -1.41
N PRO A 25 5.88 -8.71 -1.87
CA PRO A 25 6.66 -8.26 -3.02
C PRO A 25 5.95 -8.37 -4.39
N ASP A 26 4.87 -9.16 -4.48
CA ASP A 26 4.21 -9.45 -5.76
C ASP A 26 2.88 -8.70 -5.91
N ARG A 27 2.82 -7.76 -6.87
CA ARG A 27 1.61 -7.03 -7.29
C ARG A 27 0.95 -6.14 -6.22
N PHE A 28 1.59 -5.85 -5.09
CA PHE A 28 1.07 -4.87 -4.13
C PHE A 28 1.79 -3.53 -4.29
N ALA A 29 1.03 -2.44 -4.21
CA ALA A 29 1.58 -1.09 -4.26
C ALA A 29 0.85 -0.17 -3.27
N SER A 30 1.56 0.85 -2.79
CA SER A 30 0.94 1.93 -2.02
C SER A 30 0.03 2.77 -2.92
N GLY A 31 -1.15 3.15 -2.43
CA GLY A 31 -2.03 4.13 -3.06
C GLY A 31 -1.63 5.58 -2.74
N VAL A 32 -2.62 6.43 -2.49
CA VAL A 32 -2.40 7.84 -2.12
C VAL A 32 -2.38 7.98 -0.59
N PRO A 33 -1.23 8.32 0.02
CA PRO A 33 -1.14 8.65 1.44
C PRO A 33 -2.03 9.84 1.83
N GLU A 34 -2.68 9.71 2.98
CA GLU A 34 -3.42 10.76 3.67
C GLU A 34 -2.76 11.02 5.03
N CYS A 35 -2.46 12.29 5.32
CA CYS A 35 -1.85 12.66 6.60
C CYS A 35 -2.94 12.94 7.65
N ASP A 36 -2.93 12.20 8.75
CA ASP A 36 -3.66 12.53 9.96
C ASP A 36 -2.78 13.44 10.84
N GLN A 37 -3.02 14.75 10.72
CA GLN A 37 -2.30 15.76 11.49
C GLN A 37 -2.53 15.63 13.01
N THR A 38 -3.67 15.06 13.44
CA THR A 38 -3.98 14.92 14.87
C THR A 38 -3.17 13.82 15.53
N ARG A 39 -2.87 12.76 14.76
CA ARG A 39 -2.09 11.61 15.22
C ARG A 39 -0.62 11.66 14.82
N SER A 40 -0.24 12.61 13.96
CA SER A 40 1.09 12.65 13.34
C SER A 40 1.42 11.33 12.63
N GLU A 41 0.44 10.78 11.92
CA GLU A 41 0.55 9.52 11.19
C GLU A 41 0.07 9.69 9.75
N TRP A 42 0.65 8.91 8.86
CA TRP A 42 0.20 8.77 7.49
C TRP A 42 -0.58 7.48 7.34
N ARG A 43 -1.82 7.59 6.90
CA ARG A 43 -2.65 6.47 6.48
C ARG A 43 -2.43 6.23 5.00
N ILE A 44 -1.99 5.03 4.66
CA ILE A 44 -1.56 4.70 3.30
C ILE A 44 -2.32 3.45 2.84
N PRO A 45 -3.26 3.56 1.89
CA PRO A 45 -3.95 2.39 1.39
C PRO A 45 -2.98 1.50 0.60
N VAL A 46 -3.16 0.18 0.70
CA VAL A 46 -2.42 -0.84 -0.06
C VAL A 46 -3.34 -1.36 -1.15
N TRP A 47 -2.88 -1.37 -2.39
CA TRP A 47 -3.66 -1.70 -3.57
C TRP A 47 -3.08 -2.93 -4.28
N LEU A 48 -3.95 -3.69 -4.95
CA LEU A 48 -3.52 -4.74 -5.87
C LEU A 48 -3.28 -4.11 -7.24
N SER A 49 -2.07 -4.23 -7.78
CA SER A 49 -1.64 -3.55 -8.99
C SER A 49 -1.18 -4.56 -10.04
N TYR A 50 -1.78 -4.48 -11.22
CA TYR A 50 -1.38 -5.23 -12.41
C TYR A 50 -0.84 -4.27 -13.47
N PRO A 51 0.23 -4.64 -14.20
CA PRO A 51 0.68 -3.86 -15.34
C PRO A 51 -0.48 -3.59 -16.30
N GLN A 52 -0.55 -2.35 -16.81
CA GLN A 52 -1.54 -1.92 -17.81
C GLN A 52 -3.01 -1.86 -17.34
N LEU A 53 -3.30 -2.25 -16.09
CA LEU A 53 -4.62 -2.08 -15.49
C LEU A 53 -4.61 -0.93 -14.48
N PRO A 54 -5.73 -0.19 -14.36
CA PRO A 54 -5.94 0.65 -13.20
C PRO A 54 -5.78 -0.18 -11.92
N PRO A 55 -5.17 0.39 -10.86
CA PRO A 55 -5.03 -0.30 -9.59
C PRO A 55 -6.38 -0.83 -9.05
N LEU A 56 -6.40 -2.11 -8.67
CA LEU A 56 -7.59 -2.83 -8.21
C LEU A 56 -7.77 -2.66 -6.71
N GLY A 57 -8.58 -1.66 -6.36
CA GLY A 57 -9.08 -1.35 -5.02
C GLY A 57 -7.99 -1.13 -3.96
N PRO A 58 -8.38 -0.80 -2.72
CA PRO A 58 -7.55 -1.06 -1.56
C PRO A 58 -7.82 -2.48 -1.02
N VAL A 59 -6.76 -3.24 -0.80
CA VAL A 59 -6.76 -4.54 -0.09
C VAL A 59 -6.43 -4.40 1.39
N GLY A 60 -5.88 -3.26 1.79
CA GLY A 60 -5.52 -2.97 3.17
C GLY A 60 -4.98 -1.56 3.33
N GLU A 61 -4.31 -1.32 4.44
CA GLU A 61 -3.70 -0.05 4.78
C GLU A 61 -2.48 -0.23 5.69
N LEU A 62 -1.57 0.74 5.61
CA LEU A 62 -0.43 0.94 6.51
C LEU A 62 -0.61 2.27 7.25
N MET A 63 -0.25 2.28 8.52
CA MET A 63 -0.09 3.51 9.32
C MET A 63 1.40 3.74 9.53
N VAL A 64 1.88 4.93 9.17
CA VAL A 64 3.30 5.28 9.24
C VAL A 64 3.47 6.54 10.08
N GLU A 65 4.30 6.47 11.12
CA GLU A 65 4.60 7.63 11.96
C GLU A 65 5.28 8.73 11.14
N ALA A 66 4.74 9.94 11.19
CA ALA A 66 5.24 11.07 10.40
C ALA A 66 6.64 11.53 10.87
N LEU A 67 7.04 11.24 12.10
CA LEU A 67 8.32 11.72 12.61
C LEU A 67 9.50 10.89 12.10
N ASN A 68 9.43 9.56 12.18
CA ASN A 68 10.58 8.69 11.85
C ASN A 68 10.30 7.70 10.71
N GLY A 69 9.12 7.74 10.10
CA GLY A 69 8.78 6.85 8.99
C GLY A 69 8.55 5.39 9.41
N LYS A 70 8.39 5.10 10.71
CA LYS A 70 8.13 3.75 11.19
C LYS A 70 6.69 3.34 10.89
N VAL A 71 6.49 2.16 10.32
CA VAL A 71 5.17 1.54 10.23
C VAL A 71 4.68 1.18 11.64
N THR A 72 3.65 1.87 12.13
CA THR A 72 3.10 1.68 13.48
C THR A 72 2.05 0.59 13.52
N SER A 73 1.29 0.44 12.45
CA SER A 73 0.32 -0.64 12.27
C SER A 73 0.04 -0.91 10.79
N HIS A 74 -0.52 -2.08 10.50
CA HIS A 74 -0.93 -2.46 9.16
C HIS A 74 -2.08 -3.47 9.21
N THR A 75 -2.86 -3.54 8.13
CA THR A 75 -3.75 -4.70 7.90
C THR A 75 -2.91 -5.98 7.92
N SER A 76 -3.42 -7.09 8.47
CA SER A 76 -2.64 -8.34 8.51
C SER A 76 -2.25 -8.80 7.10
N ILE A 77 -1.08 -9.42 6.96
CA ILE A 77 -0.59 -9.92 5.67
C ILE A 77 -1.59 -10.90 5.07
N ASP A 78 -2.14 -11.80 5.88
CA ASP A 78 -3.10 -12.81 5.45
C ASP A 78 -4.41 -12.18 4.99
N ASP A 79 -4.92 -11.15 5.69
CA ASP A 79 -6.12 -10.44 5.26
C ASP A 79 -5.90 -9.71 3.93
N MET A 80 -4.73 -9.07 3.75
CA MET A 80 -4.39 -8.41 2.48
C MET A 80 -4.34 -9.41 1.33
N LYS A 81 -3.74 -10.58 1.53
CA LYS A 81 -3.71 -11.66 0.53
C LYS A 81 -5.10 -12.21 0.23
N ASN A 82 -5.91 -12.46 1.26
CA ASN A 82 -7.27 -12.97 1.10
C ASN A 82 -8.16 -11.98 0.34
N ARG A 83 -8.02 -10.68 0.61
CA ARG A 83 -8.74 -9.63 -0.13
C ARG A 83 -8.23 -9.49 -1.56
N ALA A 84 -6.91 -9.58 -1.77
CA ALA A 84 -6.31 -9.57 -3.09
C ALA A 84 -6.79 -10.75 -3.96
N LEU A 85 -6.88 -11.94 -3.38
CA LEU A 85 -7.39 -13.12 -4.08
C LEU A 85 -8.84 -12.91 -4.55
N LYS A 86 -9.70 -12.39 -3.67
CA LYS A 86 -11.10 -12.06 -4.04
C LYS A 86 -11.19 -11.03 -5.15
N LEU A 87 -10.32 -10.01 -5.13
CA LEU A 87 -10.26 -9.03 -6.22
C LEU A 87 -9.76 -9.65 -7.52
N TYR A 88 -8.75 -10.51 -7.47
CA TYR A 88 -8.29 -11.24 -8.64
C TYR A 88 -9.41 -12.11 -9.23
N GLU A 89 -10.11 -12.90 -8.41
CA GLU A 89 -11.24 -13.74 -8.87
C GLU A 89 -12.35 -12.91 -9.52
N HIS A 90 -12.60 -11.70 -9.03
CA HIS A 90 -13.59 -10.79 -9.61
C HIS A 90 -13.13 -10.17 -10.95
N HIS A 91 -11.82 -10.02 -11.14
CA HIS A 91 -11.23 -9.33 -12.30
C HIS A 91 -10.40 -10.26 -13.20
N CYS A 92 -10.47 -11.59 -13.02
CA CYS A 92 -9.55 -12.53 -13.65
C CYS A 92 -9.57 -12.42 -15.18
N GLU A 93 -10.75 -12.28 -15.79
CA GLU A 93 -10.90 -12.10 -17.22
C GLU A 93 -10.17 -10.84 -17.74
N GLN A 94 -10.23 -9.73 -16.99
CA GLN A 94 -9.56 -8.47 -17.36
C GLN A 94 -8.05 -8.54 -17.15
N ILE A 95 -7.61 -9.28 -16.13
CA ILE A 95 -6.21 -9.48 -15.78
C ILE A 95 -5.51 -10.42 -16.77
N GLU A 96 -6.21 -11.43 -17.25
CA GLU A 96 -5.66 -12.46 -18.15
C GLU A 96 -5.83 -12.12 -19.63
N ALA A 97 -6.79 -11.26 -19.99
CA ALA A 97 -7.00 -10.82 -21.37
C ALA A 97 -5.75 -10.27 -22.09
N PRO A 98 -4.83 -9.51 -21.45
CA PRO A 98 -3.61 -9.02 -22.10
C PRO A 98 -2.53 -10.09 -22.34
N LEU A 99 -2.73 -11.33 -21.86
CA LEU A 99 -1.76 -12.43 -21.98
C LEU A 99 -2.08 -13.39 -23.16
N LEU A 100 -3.20 -13.18 -23.86
CA LEU A 100 -3.65 -13.92 -25.05
C LEU A 100 -3.36 -13.14 -26.34
#